data_AF-A0A0A9XDC7-F1
#
_entry.id   AF-A0A0A9XDC7-F1
#
_cell.length_a   1.000
_cell.length_b   1.000
_cell.length_c   1.000
_cell.angle_alpha   90.00
_cell.angle_beta   90.00
_cell.angle_gamma   90.00
#
_symmetry.space_group_name_H-M   'P 1'
#
loop_
_entity.id
_entity.type
_entity.pdbx_description
1 polymer ?
#
loop_
_entity_poly.entity_id
_entity_poly.type
_entity_poly.pdbx_seq_one_letter_code
_entity_poly.pdbx_strand_id
1 'polypeptide(L)'
;AVQVLTTYVKNVLANPEEEKYRSIKMSNKTFAEKVIPIRGALEFLNAAGFRKETRTEVDGEVQEVLHLQGPCDALQLEMLIDALRTAGPILPQVYRDAMVLKAYEAEERVILPDDFYDLTGQELAEMYKKNLKKLEDQAPLLMTKAMGEKEE
;
A
#
# COMPACT_ATOMS: atom_id res chain seq x y z
N ALA A 1 1.14 8.07 2.96
CA ALA A 1 0.51 8.61 1.75
C ALA A 1 -0.89 9.14 1.97
N VAL A 2 -1.76 8.40 2.66
CA VAL A 2 -3.11 8.85 3.06
C VAL A 2 -3.09 10.25 3.67
N GLN A 3 -2.15 10.53 4.56
CA GLN A 3 -1.98 11.86 5.15
C GLN A 3 -1.67 12.95 4.10
N VAL A 4 -0.82 12.66 3.12
CA VAL A 4 -0.43 13.61 2.06
C VAL A 4 -1.63 13.92 1.15
N LEU A 5 -2.36 12.88 0.72
CA LEU A 5 -3.60 13.02 -0.06
C LEU A 5 -4.66 13.81 0.71
N THR A 6 -4.85 13.49 2.00
CA THR A 6 -5.76 14.23 2.89
C THR A 6 -5.37 15.70 2.98
N THR A 7 -4.09 16.02 3.09
CA THR A 7 -3.61 17.41 3.14
C THR A 7 -3.91 18.16 1.85
N TYR A 8 -3.70 17.55 0.67
CA TYR A 8 -4.03 18.19 -0.60
C TYR A 8 -5.51 18.54 -0.70
N VAL A 9 -6.38 17.58 -0.39
CA VAL A 9 -7.84 17.80 -0.45
C VAL A 9 -8.29 18.83 0.60
N LYS A 10 -7.74 18.80 1.82
CA LYS A 10 -8.04 19.79 2.86
C LYS A 10 -7.61 21.21 2.50
N ASN A 11 -6.47 21.36 1.84
CA ASN A 11 -6.00 22.68 1.43
C ASN A 11 -6.94 23.31 0.40
N VAL A 12 -7.42 22.51 -0.55
CA VAL A 12 -8.44 22.93 -1.54
C VAL A 12 -9.75 23.27 -0.85
N LEU A 13 -10.20 22.45 0.11
CA LEU A 13 -11.45 22.68 0.84
C LEU A 13 -11.39 23.97 1.67
N ALA A 14 -10.27 24.23 2.33
CA ALA A 14 -10.09 25.42 3.17
C ALA A 14 -9.96 26.72 2.36
N ASN A 15 -9.24 26.66 1.23
CA ASN A 15 -8.97 27.82 0.38
C ASN A 15 -9.26 27.48 -1.08
N PRO A 16 -10.55 27.40 -1.46
CA PRO A 16 -10.91 27.00 -2.81
C PRO A 16 -10.41 27.99 -3.84
N GLU A 17 -10.34 29.29 -3.57
CA GLU A 17 -9.95 30.33 -4.56
C GLU A 17 -8.44 30.39 -4.85
N GLU A 18 -7.60 29.73 -4.07
CA GLU A 18 -6.14 29.87 -4.20
C GLU A 18 -5.56 28.89 -5.23
N GLU A 19 -5.08 29.41 -6.36
CA GLU A 19 -4.56 28.61 -7.49
C GLU A 19 -3.39 27.69 -7.09
N LYS A 20 -2.61 28.08 -6.09
CA LYS A 20 -1.51 27.28 -5.52
C LYS A 20 -1.98 25.93 -4.97
N TYR A 21 -3.20 25.86 -4.42
CA TYR A 21 -3.76 24.61 -3.91
C TYR A 21 -4.54 23.83 -4.97
N ARG A 22 -4.94 24.49 -6.07
CA ARG A 22 -5.59 23.86 -7.23
C ARG A 22 -4.61 23.15 -8.17
N SER A 23 -3.30 23.33 -7.99
CA SER A 23 -2.27 22.73 -8.85
C SER A 23 -1.25 21.92 -8.06
N ILE A 24 -0.98 20.70 -8.51
CA ILE A 24 0.01 19.79 -7.92
C ILE A 24 1.00 19.39 -9.02
N LYS A 25 2.27 19.79 -8.87
CA LYS A 25 3.34 19.37 -9.79
C LYS A 25 3.69 17.89 -9.57
N MET A 26 3.70 17.09 -10.64
CA MET A 26 4.11 15.68 -10.58
C MET A 26 5.58 15.53 -10.17
N SER A 27 6.43 16.51 -10.50
CA SER A 27 7.84 16.56 -10.14
C SER A 27 8.10 16.85 -8.65
N ASN A 28 7.08 17.20 -7.87
CA ASN A 28 7.26 17.43 -6.43
C ASN A 28 7.72 16.13 -5.76
N LYS A 29 8.87 16.18 -5.07
CA LYS A 29 9.47 15.02 -4.40
C LYS A 29 8.49 14.28 -3.49
N THR A 30 7.67 15.00 -2.73
CA THR A 30 6.68 14.38 -1.82
C THR A 30 5.58 13.66 -2.59
N PHE A 31 5.15 14.23 -3.72
CA PHE A 31 4.15 13.62 -4.58
C PHE A 31 4.71 12.38 -5.29
N ALA A 32 5.90 12.51 -5.90
CA ALA A 32 6.56 11.44 -6.63
C ALA A 32 6.90 10.24 -5.75
N GLU A 33 7.42 10.44 -4.55
CA GLU A 33 7.82 9.34 -3.68
C GLU A 33 6.65 8.71 -2.92
N LYS A 34 5.66 9.51 -2.50
CA LYS A 34 4.60 9.04 -1.58
C LYS A 34 3.25 8.79 -2.23
N VAL A 35 2.97 9.35 -3.39
CA VAL A 35 1.64 9.28 -4.03
C VAL A 35 1.69 8.47 -5.31
N ILE A 36 2.63 8.74 -6.22
CA ILE A 36 2.77 8.04 -7.50
C ILE A 36 2.88 6.50 -7.37
N PRO A 37 3.66 5.90 -6.46
CA PRO A 37 3.81 4.45 -6.41
C PRO A 37 2.56 3.71 -5.88
N ILE A 38 1.55 4.44 -5.42
CA ILE A 38 0.35 3.85 -4.82
C ILE A 38 -0.70 3.65 -5.91
N ARG A 39 -1.07 2.37 -6.10
CA ARG A 39 -2.18 2.00 -6.96
C ARG A 39 -3.47 2.67 -6.48
N GLY A 40 -4.22 3.28 -7.39
CA GLY A 40 -5.46 3.98 -7.06
C GLY A 40 -5.28 5.44 -6.62
N ALA A 41 -4.06 5.93 -6.41
CA ALA A 41 -3.85 7.29 -5.91
C ALA A 41 -4.16 8.38 -6.95
N LEU A 42 -3.86 8.13 -8.22
CA LEU A 42 -4.22 9.05 -9.30
C LEU A 42 -5.72 9.01 -9.57
N GLU A 43 -6.33 7.83 -9.52
CA GLU A 43 -7.77 7.62 -9.65
C GLU A 43 -8.53 8.34 -8.54
N PHE A 44 -8.02 8.30 -7.30
CA PHE A 44 -8.55 9.09 -6.19
C PHE A 44 -8.50 10.60 -6.47
N LEU A 45 -7.36 11.12 -6.93
CA LEU A 45 -7.23 12.54 -7.27
C LEU A 45 -8.13 12.93 -8.44
N ASN A 46 -8.30 12.04 -9.42
CA ASN A 46 -9.24 12.23 -10.52
C ASN A 46 -10.70 12.29 -10.03
N ALA A 47 -11.06 11.45 -9.08
CA ALA A 47 -12.39 11.47 -8.45
C ALA A 47 -12.63 12.75 -7.62
N ALA A 48 -11.57 13.32 -7.04
CA ALA A 48 -11.62 14.61 -6.35
C ALA A 48 -11.70 15.82 -7.30
N GLY A 49 -11.58 15.62 -8.62
CA GLY A 49 -11.67 16.69 -9.64
C GLY A 49 -10.34 17.14 -10.22
N PHE A 50 -9.22 16.56 -9.78
CA PHE A 50 -7.93 16.83 -10.43
C PHE A 50 -7.91 16.17 -11.82
N ARG A 51 -7.24 16.81 -12.76
CA ARG A 51 -6.99 16.30 -14.11
C ARG A 51 -5.54 16.51 -14.45
N LYS A 52 -4.96 15.54 -15.16
CA LYS A 52 -3.60 15.62 -15.65
C LYS A 52 -3.57 16.60 -16.82
N GLU A 53 -2.76 17.64 -16.68
CA GLU A 53 -2.51 18.64 -17.70
C GLU A 53 -1.02 18.76 -17.93
N THR A 54 -0.66 19.05 -19.17
CA THR A 54 0.72 19.28 -19.57
C THR A 54 0.93 20.77 -19.69
N ARG A 55 1.77 21.36 -18.83
CA ARG A 55 2.07 22.79 -18.85
C ARG A 55 3.50 22.99 -19.30
N THR A 56 3.68 23.75 -20.38
CA THR A 56 5.00 24.17 -20.87
C THR A 56 5.45 25.36 -20.05
N GLU A 57 6.56 25.24 -19.32
CA GLU A 57 7.18 26.39 -18.65
C GLU A 57 7.97 27.25 -19.64
N VAL A 58 8.35 28.46 -19.21
CA VAL A 58 8.97 29.49 -20.05
C VAL A 58 10.33 29.05 -20.62
N ASP A 59 10.99 28.08 -19.97
CA ASP A 59 12.26 27.48 -20.41
C ASP A 59 12.10 26.32 -21.42
N GLY A 60 10.88 26.06 -21.90
CA GLY A 60 10.61 24.99 -22.87
C GLY A 60 10.54 23.58 -22.27
N GLU A 61 10.76 23.45 -20.95
CA GLU A 61 10.53 22.19 -20.24
C GLU A 61 9.02 21.92 -20.08
N VAL A 62 8.64 20.71 -20.47
CA VAL A 62 7.27 20.22 -20.37
C VAL A 62 7.09 19.60 -18.99
N GLN A 63 6.27 20.22 -18.13
CA GLN A 63 5.91 19.66 -16.82
C GLN A 63 4.50 19.09 -16.83
N GLU A 64 4.37 17.89 -16.26
CA GLU A 64 3.06 17.30 -15.97
C GLU A 64 2.56 17.82 -14.61
N VAL A 65 1.36 18.38 -14.62
CA VAL A 65 0.70 18.93 -13.43
C VAL A 65 -0.70 18.33 -13.29
N LEU A 66 -1.15 18.15 -12.06
CA LEU A 66 -2.55 17.85 -11.76
C LEU A 66 -3.24 19.17 -11.41
N HIS A 67 -4.19 19.58 -12.24
CA HIS A 67 -4.97 20.79 -12.04
C HIS A 67 -6.42 20.45 -11.70
N LEU A 68 -6.99 21.17 -10.73
CA LEU A 68 -8.37 21.01 -10.31
C LEU A 68 -9.31 21.69 -11.31
N GLN A 69 -10.13 20.92 -12.02
CA GLN A 69 -11.06 21.45 -13.01
C GLN A 69 -12.48 21.60 -12.44
N GLY A 70 -13.05 22.79 -12.62
CA GLY A 70 -14.44 23.08 -12.26
C GLY A 70 -14.68 23.44 -10.79
N PRO A 71 -15.93 23.74 -10.42
CA PRO A 71 -16.31 23.98 -9.03
C PRO A 71 -16.23 22.66 -8.24
N CYS A 72 -15.51 22.67 -7.12
CA CYS A 72 -15.50 21.54 -6.21
C CYS A 72 -16.72 21.57 -5.31
N ASP A 73 -17.45 20.45 -5.27
CA ASP A 73 -18.42 20.21 -4.24
C ASP A 73 -17.70 19.89 -2.92
N ALA A 74 -17.82 20.79 -1.95
CA ALA A 74 -17.24 20.64 -0.63
C ALA A 74 -17.66 19.32 0.04
N LEU A 75 -18.94 18.93 -0.14
CA LEU A 75 -19.47 17.70 0.42
C LEU A 75 -18.76 16.46 -0.13
N GLN A 76 -18.51 16.44 -1.44
CA GLN A 76 -17.80 15.33 -2.09
C GLN A 76 -16.36 15.22 -1.58
N LEU A 77 -15.66 16.34 -1.39
CA LEU A 77 -14.30 16.34 -0.88
C LEU A 77 -14.23 15.85 0.57
N GLU A 78 -15.19 16.24 1.42
CA GLU A 78 -15.31 15.72 2.78
C GLU A 78 -15.56 14.21 2.80
N MET A 79 -16.49 13.72 1.97
CA MET A 79 -16.75 12.29 1.82
C MET A 79 -15.50 11.51 1.39
N LEU A 80 -14.71 12.05 0.47
CA LEU A 80 -13.45 11.43 0.02
C LEU A 80 -12.40 11.38 1.15
N ILE A 81 -12.31 12.43 1.97
CA ILE A 81 -11.43 12.45 3.14
C ILE A 81 -11.85 11.38 4.16
N ASP A 82 -13.15 11.26 4.42
CA ASP A 82 -13.67 10.28 5.37
C ASP A 82 -13.52 8.85 4.86
N ALA A 83 -13.71 8.62 3.56
CA ALA A 83 -13.42 7.35 2.92
C ALA A 83 -11.95 6.96 3.11
N LEU A 84 -11.01 7.87 2.91
CA LEU A 84 -9.58 7.61 3.13
C LEU A 84 -9.23 7.30 4.59
N ARG A 85 -9.94 7.90 5.55
CA ARG A 85 -9.71 7.68 6.99
C ARG A 85 -10.32 6.38 7.50
N THR A 86 -11.46 6.01 6.94
CA THR A 86 -12.23 4.83 7.37
C THR A 86 -11.85 3.59 6.57
N ALA A 87 -11.14 3.75 5.44
CA ALA A 87 -10.67 2.65 4.62
C ALA A 87 -9.80 1.67 5.44
N GLY A 88 -10.27 0.43 5.53
CA GLY A 88 -9.51 -0.69 6.06
C GLY A 88 -8.69 -1.39 4.97
N PRO A 89 -7.60 -2.09 5.34
CA PRO A 89 -6.87 -2.92 4.39
C PRO A 89 -7.77 -4.06 3.90
N ILE A 90 -7.78 -4.29 2.58
CA ILE A 90 -8.35 -5.52 2.02
C ILE A 90 -7.34 -6.63 2.32
N LEU A 91 -7.60 -7.41 3.36
CA LEU A 91 -6.77 -8.55 3.72
C LEU A 91 -7.20 -9.75 2.87
N PRO A 92 -6.36 -10.24 1.95
CA PRO A 92 -6.67 -11.45 1.21
C PRO A 92 -6.81 -12.60 2.21
N GLN A 93 -7.96 -13.25 2.21
CA GLN A 93 -8.19 -14.44 3.04
C GLN A 93 -7.84 -15.68 2.21
N VAL A 94 -6.96 -16.52 2.76
CA VAL A 94 -6.60 -17.79 2.14
C VAL A 94 -7.45 -18.88 2.79
N TYR A 95 -8.37 -19.44 2.01
CA TYR A 95 -9.14 -20.62 2.41
C TYR A 95 -8.31 -21.87 2.13
N ARG A 96 -7.97 -22.62 3.19
CA ARG A 96 -7.19 -23.87 3.08
C ARG A 96 -8.06 -25.12 3.17
N ASP A 97 -9.32 -24.97 3.54
CA ASP A 97 -10.26 -26.07 3.67
C ASP A 97 -10.77 -26.55 2.31
N ALA A 98 -11.23 -27.81 2.25
CA ALA A 98 -11.84 -28.36 1.04
C ALA A 98 -13.08 -27.54 0.63
N MET A 99 -13.01 -26.92 -0.55
CA MET A 99 -14.07 -26.08 -1.09
C MET A 99 -14.92 -26.88 -2.08
N VAL A 100 -16.25 -26.88 -1.90
CA VAL A 100 -17.19 -27.43 -2.88
C VAL A 100 -17.60 -26.31 -3.83
N LEU A 101 -17.14 -26.37 -5.06
CA LEU A 101 -17.42 -25.40 -6.12
C LEU A 101 -18.65 -25.81 -6.94
N LYS A 102 -19.34 -24.82 -7.52
CA LYS A 102 -20.37 -25.09 -8.54
C LYS A 102 -19.70 -25.50 -9.86
N ALA A 103 -20.44 -26.20 -10.72
CA ALA A 103 -19.91 -26.73 -11.99
C ALA A 103 -19.20 -25.67 -12.85
N TYR A 104 -19.77 -24.47 -12.99
CA TYR A 104 -19.15 -23.38 -13.77
C TYR A 104 -17.90 -22.78 -13.11
N GLU A 105 -17.82 -22.77 -11.77
CA GLU A 105 -16.65 -22.27 -11.03
C GLU A 105 -15.50 -23.27 -11.08
N ALA A 106 -15.82 -24.57 -11.18
CA ALA A 106 -14.86 -25.65 -11.32
C ALA A 106 -14.25 -25.76 -12.73
N GLU A 107 -14.82 -25.08 -13.73
CA GLU A 107 -14.26 -24.97 -15.08
C GLU A 107 -13.00 -24.08 -15.09
N GLU A 108 -12.97 -23.03 -14.28
CA GLU A 108 -11.78 -22.20 -14.04
C GLU A 108 -10.81 -22.90 -13.08
N ARG A 109 -10.15 -23.94 -13.56
CA ARG A 109 -9.06 -24.58 -12.79
C ARG A 109 -7.84 -23.66 -12.78
N VAL A 110 -7.50 -23.15 -11.60
CA VAL A 110 -6.20 -22.51 -11.36
C VAL A 110 -5.14 -23.61 -11.34
N ILE A 111 -4.51 -23.85 -12.49
CA ILE A 111 -3.37 -24.76 -12.61
C ILE A 111 -2.13 -23.96 -12.26
N LEU A 112 -1.59 -24.20 -11.06
CA LEU A 112 -0.32 -23.64 -10.63
C LEU A 112 0.81 -24.55 -11.12
N PRO A 113 1.98 -23.99 -11.51
CA PRO A 113 3.16 -24.78 -11.84
C PRO A 113 3.57 -25.69 -10.68
N ASP A 114 4.20 -26.84 -10.97
CA ASP A 114 4.63 -27.79 -9.92
C ASP A 114 5.61 -27.13 -8.92
N ASP A 115 6.52 -26.28 -9.42
CA ASP A 115 7.47 -25.49 -8.62
C ASP A 115 6.81 -24.52 -7.62
N PHE A 116 5.50 -24.27 -7.72
CA PHE A 116 4.74 -23.45 -6.76
C PHE A 116 4.61 -24.13 -5.38
N TYR A 117 4.55 -25.47 -5.38
CA TYR A 117 4.39 -26.27 -4.15
C TYR A 117 5.71 -26.70 -3.54
N ASP A 118 6.81 -26.53 -4.28
CA ASP A 118 8.14 -26.88 -3.83
C ASP A 118 8.69 -25.78 -2.94
N LEU A 119 8.25 -25.77 -1.68
CA LEU A 119 9.15 -25.33 -0.63
C LEU A 119 10.36 -26.28 -0.72
N THR A 120 11.46 -25.78 -1.26
CA THR A 120 12.61 -26.62 -1.51
C THR A 120 13.11 -27.19 -0.17
N GLY A 121 13.68 -28.40 -0.16
CA GLY A 121 14.22 -28.98 1.08
C GLY A 121 15.24 -28.06 1.78
N GLN A 122 15.88 -27.16 1.01
CA GLN A 122 16.76 -26.10 1.51
C GLN A 122 15.98 -25.04 2.31
N GLU A 123 14.88 -24.50 1.76
CA GLU A 123 14.04 -23.51 2.44
C GLU A 123 13.40 -24.08 3.72
N LEU A 124 12.99 -25.35 3.70
CA LEU A 124 12.48 -26.02 4.91
C LEU A 124 13.57 -26.13 5.99
N ALA A 125 14.80 -26.50 5.61
CA ALA A 125 15.93 -26.59 6.54
C ALA A 125 16.34 -25.22 7.11
N GLU A 126 16.31 -24.17 6.30
CA GLU A 126 16.54 -22.80 6.75
C GLU A 126 15.46 -22.30 7.71
N MET A 127 14.19 -22.57 7.41
CA MET A 127 13.08 -22.29 8.31
C MET A 127 13.25 -23.00 9.66
N TYR A 128 13.65 -24.29 9.63
CA TYR A 128 13.89 -25.06 10.84
C TYR A 128 15.03 -24.46 11.68
N LYS A 129 16.17 -24.11 11.06
CA LYS A 129 17.28 -23.41 11.74
C LYS A 129 16.85 -22.07 12.35
N LYS A 130 16.06 -21.29 11.61
CA LYS A 130 15.59 -19.98 12.07
C LYS A 130 14.62 -20.11 13.25
N ASN A 131 13.77 -21.13 13.24
CA ASN A 131 12.87 -21.43 14.35
C ASN A 131 13.64 -21.95 15.57
N LEU A 132 14.67 -22.79 15.38
CA LEU A 132 15.54 -23.25 16.45
C LEU A 132 16.25 -22.08 17.13
N LYS A 133 16.85 -21.17 16.35
CA LYS A 133 17.52 -19.98 16.88
C LYS A 133 16.57 -19.07 17.65
N LYS A 134 15.35 -18.86 17.14
CA LYS A 134 14.31 -18.12 17.87
C LYS A 134 13.94 -18.80 19.19
N LEU A 135 13.87 -20.13 19.22
CA LEU A 135 13.60 -20.88 20.45
C LEU A 135 14.74 -20.72 21.46
N GLU A 136 15.99 -20.77 21.02
CA GLU A 136 17.17 -20.51 21.84
C GLU A 136 17.18 -19.08 22.39
N ASP A 137 16.90 -18.09 21.53
CA ASP A 137 16.85 -16.67 21.89
C ASP A 137 15.65 -16.34 22.81
N GLN A 138 14.54 -17.08 22.68
CA GLN A 138 13.30 -16.87 23.46
C GLN A 138 13.17 -17.76 24.69
N ALA A 139 14.02 -18.78 24.88
CA ALA A 139 14.01 -19.60 26.07
C ALA A 139 14.56 -18.78 27.25
N PRO A 140 13.73 -18.34 28.23
CA PRO A 140 14.27 -17.81 29.47
C PRO A 140 15.01 -18.93 30.19
N LEU A 141 16.24 -18.63 30.61
CA LEU A 141 17.06 -19.34 31.60
C LEU A 141 16.36 -20.51 32.31
N LEU A 142 16.41 -21.69 31.70
CA LEU A 142 16.33 -22.96 32.43
C LEU A 142 17.51 -23.81 31.98
N MET A 143 18.71 -23.31 32.31
CA MET A 143 19.89 -24.16 32.29
C MET A 143 19.70 -25.28 33.31
N THR A 144 20.01 -26.50 32.90
CA THR A 144 20.18 -27.60 33.84
C THR A 144 21.43 -27.32 34.69
N LYS A 145 21.41 -27.68 35.99
CA LYS A 145 22.51 -27.41 36.93
C LYS A 145 23.92 -27.71 36.39
N ALA A 146 24.04 -28.72 35.53
CA ALA A 146 25.30 -29.14 34.92
C ALA A 146 25.89 -28.13 33.91
N MET A 147 25.09 -27.22 33.34
CA MET A 147 25.58 -26.15 32.46
C MET A 147 26.11 -24.95 33.25
N GLY A 148 25.57 -24.69 34.45
CA GLY A 148 26.05 -23.60 35.32
C GLY A 148 27.40 -23.87 35.98
N GLU A 149 27.71 -25.13 36.31
CA GLU A 149 28.98 -25.52 36.95
C GLU A 149 30.19 -25.54 35.99
N LYS A 150 29.97 -25.36 34.69
CA LYS A 150 31.03 -25.39 33.67
C LYS A 150 31.54 -24.01 33.25
N GLU A 151 30.86 -22.95 33.68
CA GLU A 151 31.23 -21.55 33.43
C GLU A 151 31.94 -20.88 34.62
N GLU A 152 32.03 -21.56 35.79
CA GLU A 152 32.99 -21.24 36.88
C GLU A 152 34.34 -21.94 36.65
#